data_AF-A0A6C0CX75-F1
#
_entry.id   AF-A0A6C0CX75-F1
#
_cell.length_a   1.000
_cell.length_b   1.000
_cell.length_c   1.000
_cell.angle_alpha   90.00
_cell.angle_beta   90.00
_cell.angle_gamma   90.00
#
_symmetry.space_group_name_H-M   'P 1'
#
loop_
_entity.id
_entity.type
_entity.pdbx_description
1 polymer ?
#
loop_
_entity_poly.entity_id
_entity_poly.type
_entity_poly.pdbx_seq_one_letter_code
_entity_poly.pdbx_strand_id
1 'polypeptide(L)'
;MEFIEKEEILENLPVAEDNNISSYCIILTSTVAINPKKRFIYDTDGNSRLNTYVKSVKQWLDKTSFKIVLVENSGHKLPELEEYFEKYKERFELISFREEDIDNDTFDSVGAQAVRLPDDYLYTSKGTSEMFAIYYAYQQSRLTKTSKFIIKITCRYFVPDFENFLKNINPDDYFALRQNNSDNCEIVGSHVNNISDIFMPGHFRNSDGKWHHHIESVYKDRILTRVPEERVIVCDVFQIEPTQQGGCNVLKTEL
;
A
#
# COMPACT_ATOMS: atom_id res chain seq x y z
N MET A 1 -34.03 -10.76 -60.77
CA MET A 1 -33.34 -11.70 -59.88
C MET A 1 -32.59 -10.82 -58.88
N GLU A 2 -33.29 -10.44 -57.82
CA GLU A 2 -32.77 -9.54 -56.78
C GLU A 2 -31.94 -10.36 -55.79
N PHE A 3 -30.69 -9.98 -55.62
CA PHE A 3 -29.80 -10.51 -54.61
C PHE A 3 -30.13 -9.82 -53.28
N ILE A 4 -30.70 -10.57 -52.34
CA ILE A 4 -30.84 -10.16 -50.95
C ILE A 4 -29.56 -10.61 -50.23
N GLU A 5 -28.69 -9.65 -49.91
CA GLU A 5 -27.59 -9.88 -48.97
C GLU A 5 -28.20 -10.12 -47.58
N LYS A 6 -27.92 -11.30 -47.03
CA LYS A 6 -28.18 -11.60 -45.62
C LYS A 6 -27.16 -10.82 -44.80
N GLU A 7 -27.61 -9.79 -44.10
CA GLU A 7 -26.87 -9.24 -42.96
C GLU A 7 -26.72 -10.33 -41.90
N GLU A 8 -25.49 -10.78 -41.69
CA GLU A 8 -25.13 -11.56 -40.51
C GLU A 8 -25.29 -10.68 -39.28
N ILE A 9 -26.30 -11.00 -38.47
CA ILE A 9 -26.42 -10.49 -37.11
C ILE A 9 -25.24 -11.09 -36.34
N LEU A 10 -24.16 -10.32 -36.21
CA LEU A 10 -23.11 -10.57 -35.24
C LEU A 10 -23.77 -10.56 -33.85
N GLU A 11 -23.97 -11.75 -33.31
CA GLU A 11 -24.33 -11.94 -31.92
C GLU A 11 -23.36 -11.14 -31.06
N ASN A 12 -23.90 -10.26 -30.21
CA ASN A 12 -23.15 -9.55 -29.19
C ASN A 12 -22.44 -10.58 -28.31
N LEU A 13 -21.18 -10.87 -28.63
CA LEU A 13 -20.26 -11.54 -27.72
C LEU A 13 -20.27 -10.73 -26.42
N PRO A 14 -20.41 -11.36 -25.25
CA PRO A 14 -20.32 -10.64 -23.99
C PRO A 14 -18.98 -9.91 -23.98
N VAL A 15 -19.03 -8.58 -23.93
CA VAL A 15 -17.87 -7.75 -23.63
C VAL A 15 -17.36 -8.30 -22.30
N ALA A 16 -16.16 -8.86 -22.31
CA ALA A 16 -15.52 -9.33 -21.09
C ALA A 16 -15.62 -8.18 -20.08
N GLU A 17 -16.27 -8.42 -18.94
CA GLU A 17 -16.30 -7.44 -17.85
C GLU A 17 -14.84 -7.10 -17.55
N ASP A 18 -14.46 -5.87 -17.91
CA ASP A 18 -13.09 -5.39 -17.78
C ASP A 18 -12.81 -5.32 -16.27
N ASN A 19 -12.14 -6.36 -15.75
CA ASN A 19 -11.92 -6.47 -14.32
C ASN A 19 -11.00 -5.34 -13.88
N ASN A 20 -11.56 -4.35 -13.17
CA ASN A 20 -10.86 -3.13 -12.74
C ASN A 20 -9.62 -3.42 -11.87
N ILE A 21 -9.47 -4.64 -11.35
CA ILE A 21 -8.36 -5.06 -10.48
C ILE A 21 -6.98 -4.78 -11.08
N SER A 22 -6.82 -4.88 -12.41
CA SER A 22 -5.54 -4.56 -13.08
C SER A 22 -5.13 -3.08 -12.98
N SER A 23 -6.09 -2.18 -12.68
CA SER A 23 -5.85 -0.75 -12.45
C SER A 23 -5.39 -0.42 -11.03
N TYR A 24 -5.49 -1.38 -10.10
CA TYR A 24 -5.05 -1.23 -8.73
C TYR A 24 -3.66 -1.84 -8.54
N CYS A 25 -2.81 -1.16 -7.78
CA CYS A 25 -1.54 -1.70 -7.29
C CYS A 25 -1.49 -1.62 -5.77
N ILE A 26 -1.19 -2.75 -5.14
CA ILE A 26 -0.98 -2.84 -3.71
C ILE A 26 0.51 -2.69 -3.40
N ILE A 27 0.85 -1.73 -2.54
CA ILE A 27 2.16 -1.63 -1.90
C ILE A 27 2.08 -2.31 -0.53
N LEU A 28 2.71 -3.47 -0.39
CA LEU A 28 2.87 -4.17 0.88
C LEU A 28 4.04 -3.58 1.65
N THR A 29 3.80 -2.97 2.81
CA THR A 29 4.88 -2.35 3.62
C THR A 29 5.46 -3.34 4.64
N SER A 30 6.77 -3.54 4.59
CA SER A 30 7.50 -4.47 5.46
C SER A 30 8.82 -3.88 5.95
N THR A 31 9.24 -4.36 7.13
CA THR A 31 10.54 -4.04 7.74
C THR A 31 10.99 -5.28 8.49
N VAL A 32 11.92 -6.06 7.93
CA VAL A 32 12.42 -7.31 8.52
C VAL A 32 13.34 -6.99 9.70
N ALA A 33 14.43 -6.26 9.44
CA ALA A 33 15.34 -5.82 10.49
C ALA A 33 14.96 -4.42 10.98
N ILE A 34 14.72 -4.28 12.28
CA ILE A 34 14.30 -3.01 12.87
C ILE A 34 15.52 -2.15 13.16
N ASN A 35 15.45 -0.89 12.73
CA ASN A 35 16.36 0.13 13.22
C ASN A 35 16.10 0.36 14.72
N PRO A 36 17.08 0.12 15.61
CA PRO A 36 16.89 0.17 17.06
C PRO A 36 16.54 1.58 17.59
N LYS A 37 16.67 2.62 16.77
CA LYS A 37 16.27 3.99 17.11
C LYS A 37 14.75 4.22 16.96
N LYS A 38 14.03 3.34 16.26
CA LYS A 38 12.58 3.45 16.08
C LYS A 38 11.85 3.03 17.35
N ARG A 39 10.79 3.77 17.70
CA ARG A 39 10.02 3.57 18.95
C ARG A 39 8.68 2.88 18.68
N PHE A 40 8.05 2.39 19.76
CA PHE A 40 6.71 1.79 19.76
C PHE A 40 6.59 0.54 18.87
N ILE A 41 7.60 -0.34 18.95
CA ILE A 41 7.62 -1.62 18.25
C ILE A 41 7.57 -2.72 19.29
N TYR A 42 6.55 -3.58 19.18
CA TYR A 42 6.36 -4.73 20.07
C TYR A 42 7.11 -5.96 19.54
N ASP A 43 6.86 -6.31 18.27
CA ASP A 43 7.54 -7.44 17.63
C ASP A 43 8.89 -6.99 17.07
N THR A 44 9.95 -7.24 17.85
CA THR A 44 11.34 -6.90 17.50
C THR A 44 12.14 -8.05 16.89
N ASP A 45 11.55 -9.25 16.78
CA ASP A 45 12.26 -10.42 16.23
C ASP A 45 12.19 -10.43 14.70
N GLY A 46 13.35 -10.32 14.05
CA GLY A 46 13.44 -10.31 12.59
C GLY A 46 12.91 -11.59 11.95
N ASN A 47 13.09 -12.75 12.59
CA ASN A 47 12.63 -14.04 12.04
C ASN A 47 11.10 -14.17 12.12
N SER A 48 10.50 -13.84 13.26
CA SER A 48 9.05 -13.75 13.42
C SER A 48 8.41 -12.86 12.35
N ARG A 49 8.98 -11.66 12.14
CA ARG A 49 8.52 -10.70 11.14
C ARG A 49 8.67 -11.24 9.72
N LEU A 50 9.85 -11.78 9.37
CA LEU A 50 10.12 -12.39 8.07
C LEU A 50 9.10 -13.48 7.74
N ASN A 51 8.88 -14.42 8.67
CA ASN A 51 7.92 -15.51 8.48
C ASN A 51 6.50 -14.98 8.24
N THR A 52 6.10 -13.96 9.00
CA THR A 52 4.79 -13.31 8.86
C THR A 52 4.64 -12.66 7.48
N TYR A 53 5.64 -11.88 7.05
CA TYR A 53 5.60 -11.20 5.75
C TYR A 53 5.62 -12.19 4.59
N VAL A 54 6.51 -13.18 4.61
CA VAL A 54 6.60 -14.21 3.55
C VAL A 54 5.27 -14.95 3.41
N LYS A 55 4.64 -15.34 4.53
CA LYS A 55 3.31 -15.97 4.51
C LYS A 55 2.29 -15.08 3.81
N SER A 56 2.16 -13.83 4.26
CA SER A 56 1.17 -12.88 3.74
C SER A 56 1.38 -12.57 2.25
N VAL A 57 2.63 -12.32 1.84
CA VAL A 57 2.99 -12.08 0.43
C VAL A 57 2.59 -13.26 -0.45
N LYS A 58 2.89 -14.49 -0.01
CA LYS A 58 2.46 -15.70 -0.74
C LYS A 58 0.94 -15.78 -0.85
N GLN A 59 0.20 -15.45 0.21
CA GLN A 59 -1.27 -15.42 0.16
C GLN A 59 -1.79 -14.37 -0.84
N TRP A 60 -1.25 -13.15 -0.83
CA TRP A 60 -1.60 -12.12 -1.82
C TRP A 60 -1.31 -12.59 -3.25
N LEU A 61 -0.16 -13.20 -3.49
CA LEU A 61 0.21 -13.68 -4.82
C LEU A 61 -0.60 -14.92 -5.25
N ASP A 62 -0.81 -15.91 -4.40
CA ASP A 62 -1.50 -17.14 -4.83
C ASP A 62 -3.02 -16.96 -4.93
N LYS A 63 -3.61 -15.98 -4.24
CA LYS A 63 -5.08 -15.85 -4.10
C LYS A 63 -5.69 -14.62 -4.75
N THR A 64 -4.87 -13.72 -5.30
CA THR A 64 -5.35 -12.48 -5.93
C THR A 64 -4.63 -12.20 -7.25
N SER A 65 -5.24 -11.36 -8.07
CA SER A 65 -4.76 -10.90 -9.37
C SER A 65 -4.16 -9.49 -9.34
N PHE A 66 -4.12 -8.83 -8.18
CA PHE A 66 -3.54 -7.49 -8.01
C PHE A 66 -2.09 -7.41 -8.48
N LYS A 67 -1.69 -6.22 -8.95
CA LYS A 67 -0.26 -5.85 -9.02
C LYS A 67 0.24 -5.62 -7.60
N ILE A 68 1.31 -6.30 -7.21
CA ILE A 68 1.89 -6.24 -5.86
C ILE A 68 3.30 -5.66 -5.94
N VAL A 69 3.56 -4.62 -5.16
CA VAL A 69 4.90 -4.11 -4.87
C VAL A 69 5.16 -4.39 -3.40
N LEU A 70 6.17 -5.22 -3.11
CA LEU A 70 6.65 -5.37 -1.75
C LEU A 70 7.73 -4.33 -1.50
N VAL A 71 7.51 -3.44 -0.53
CA VAL A 71 8.54 -2.53 -0.07
C VAL A 71 9.12 -3.03 1.25
N GLU A 72 10.44 -3.15 1.29
CA GLU A 72 11.22 -3.63 2.43
C GLU A 72 12.31 -2.59 2.74
N ASN A 73 12.17 -1.85 3.85
CA ASN A 73 13.02 -0.70 4.16
C ASN A 73 14.18 -1.02 5.14
N SER A 74 14.54 -2.30 5.32
CA SER A 74 15.71 -2.72 6.11
C SER A 74 16.86 -3.30 5.28
N GLY A 75 16.69 -3.33 3.95
CA GLY A 75 17.65 -3.85 2.98
C GLY A 75 17.67 -5.38 2.86
N HIS A 76 16.70 -6.07 3.48
CA HIS A 76 16.54 -7.51 3.33
C HIS A 76 16.11 -7.83 1.90
N LYS A 77 16.83 -8.75 1.24
CA LYS A 77 16.60 -9.08 -0.18
C LYS A 77 15.53 -10.15 -0.42
N LEU A 78 15.00 -10.72 0.65
CA LEU A 78 13.90 -11.69 0.65
C LEU A 78 14.14 -12.89 -0.30
N PRO A 79 15.28 -13.60 -0.19
CA PRO A 79 15.54 -14.80 -0.98
C PRO A 79 14.45 -15.88 -0.80
N GLU A 80 13.70 -15.85 0.30
CA GLU A 80 12.57 -16.75 0.59
C GLU A 80 11.41 -16.63 -0.42
N LEU A 81 11.44 -15.60 -1.27
CA LEU A 81 10.46 -15.31 -2.32
C LEU A 81 11.03 -15.44 -3.74
N GLU A 82 12.24 -15.97 -3.93
CA GLU A 82 12.92 -16.07 -5.23
C GLU A 82 12.05 -16.73 -6.32
N GLU A 83 11.45 -17.88 -6.00
CA GLU A 83 10.52 -18.58 -6.91
C GLU A 83 9.28 -17.74 -7.26
N TYR A 84 8.80 -16.93 -6.32
CA TYR A 84 7.63 -16.06 -6.53
C TYR A 84 7.98 -14.85 -7.39
N PHE A 85 9.20 -14.33 -7.33
CA PHE A 85 9.65 -13.28 -8.24
C PHE A 85 9.60 -13.74 -9.70
N GLU A 86 10.06 -14.96 -10.00
CA GLU A 86 9.98 -15.48 -11.37
C GLU A 86 8.53 -15.85 -11.74
N LYS A 87 7.82 -16.58 -10.87
CA LYS A 87 6.44 -17.04 -11.12
C LYS A 87 5.48 -15.88 -11.38
N TYR A 88 5.64 -14.75 -10.68
CA TYR A 88 4.75 -13.60 -10.74
C TYR A 88 5.41 -12.33 -11.31
N LYS A 89 6.51 -12.47 -12.07
CA LYS A 89 7.30 -11.33 -12.55
C LYS A 89 6.53 -10.24 -13.28
N GLU A 90 5.40 -10.54 -13.91
CA GLU A 90 4.61 -9.51 -14.59
C GLU A 90 3.89 -8.56 -13.63
N ARG A 91 3.53 -9.05 -12.44
CA ARG A 91 2.71 -8.32 -11.46
C ARG A 91 3.30 -8.25 -10.05
N PHE A 92 4.50 -8.75 -9.85
CA PHE A 92 5.20 -8.71 -8.56
C PHE A 92 6.56 -8.02 -8.69
N GLU A 93 6.87 -7.15 -7.75
CA GLU A 93 8.12 -6.40 -7.69
C GLU A 93 8.56 -6.23 -6.23
N LEU A 94 9.87 -6.34 -5.96
CA LEU A 94 10.48 -6.01 -4.67
C LEU A 94 11.27 -4.70 -4.79
N ILE A 95 11.00 -3.77 -3.88
CA ILE A 95 11.81 -2.57 -3.66
C ILE A 95 12.41 -2.69 -2.26
N SER A 96 13.70 -3.08 -2.21
CA SER A 96 14.45 -3.30 -0.98
C SER A 96 15.60 -2.31 -0.85
N PHE A 97 15.58 -1.51 0.22
CA PHE A 97 16.58 -0.49 0.52
C PHE A 97 16.79 -0.34 2.02
N ARG A 98 17.90 0.27 2.43
CA ARG A 98 18.08 0.75 3.81
C ARG A 98 17.94 2.25 3.82
N GLU A 99 17.18 2.79 4.76
CA GLU A 99 17.01 4.25 4.91
C GLU A 99 18.37 4.97 5.06
N GLU A 100 19.34 4.34 5.72
CA GLU A 100 20.71 4.87 5.90
C GLU A 100 21.57 4.90 4.64
N ASP A 101 21.20 4.13 3.61
CA ASP A 101 21.92 4.07 2.33
C ASP A 101 21.34 5.03 1.29
N ILE A 102 20.21 5.69 1.59
CA ILE A 102 19.57 6.67 0.70
C ILE A 102 20.29 8.02 0.81
N ASP A 103 20.59 8.62 -0.33
CA ASP A 103 21.24 9.93 -0.39
C ASP A 103 20.31 11.06 0.09
N ASN A 104 20.93 12.16 0.54
CA ASN A 104 20.18 13.30 1.09
C ASN A 104 19.29 13.98 0.04
N ASP A 105 19.72 14.03 -1.23
CA ASP A 105 18.96 14.70 -2.28
C ASP A 105 17.64 13.97 -2.54
N THR A 106 17.65 12.63 -2.47
CA THR A 106 16.44 11.80 -2.52
C THR A 106 15.47 12.16 -1.40
N PHE A 107 15.93 12.26 -0.14
CA PHE A 107 15.06 12.68 0.98
C PHE A 107 14.53 14.10 0.79
N ASP A 108 15.39 15.02 0.37
CA ASP A 108 15.07 16.44 0.23
C ASP A 108 14.02 16.66 -0.86
N SER A 109 14.12 15.91 -1.97
CA SER A 109 13.20 15.99 -3.11
C SER A 109 11.74 15.63 -2.79
N VAL A 110 11.52 14.85 -1.72
CA VAL A 110 10.17 14.39 -1.29
C VAL A 110 9.75 14.94 0.08
N GLY A 111 10.52 15.88 0.62
CA GLY A 111 10.27 16.48 1.93
C GLY A 111 10.44 15.51 3.10
N ALA A 112 11.23 14.44 2.94
CA ALA A 112 11.44 13.42 3.95
C ALA A 112 12.68 13.70 4.84
N GLN A 113 13.08 14.96 5.02
CA GLN A 113 14.29 15.32 5.77
C GLN A 113 14.29 14.79 7.21
N ALA A 114 13.11 14.71 7.82
CA ALA A 114 12.92 14.14 9.15
C ALA A 114 13.38 12.68 9.27
N VAL A 115 13.43 11.91 8.17
CA VAL A 115 13.85 10.50 8.17
C VAL A 115 15.37 10.35 8.30
N ARG A 116 16.16 11.42 8.08
CA ARG A 116 17.63 11.38 8.13
C ARG A 116 18.27 12.14 9.30
N LEU A 117 17.50 12.91 10.07
CA LEU A 117 18.02 13.73 11.17
C LEU A 117 17.85 12.99 12.50
N PRO A 118 18.89 12.37 13.08
CA PRO A 118 18.73 11.51 14.26
C PRO A 118 18.22 12.23 15.52
N ASP A 119 18.44 13.55 15.57
CA ASP A 119 17.98 14.42 16.65
C ASP A 119 16.56 14.96 16.42
N ASP A 120 15.99 14.75 15.22
CA ASP A 120 14.60 15.06 14.95
C ASP A 120 13.71 14.00 15.59
N TYR A 121 12.72 14.44 16.36
CA TYR A 121 11.78 13.53 16.99
C TYR A 121 11.04 12.63 15.97
N LEU A 122 10.75 13.16 14.78
CA LEU A 122 10.09 12.42 13.70
C LEU A 122 10.96 11.29 13.12
N TYR A 123 12.30 11.36 13.26
CA TYR A 123 13.20 10.27 12.88
C TYR A 123 12.88 8.98 13.62
N THR A 124 12.43 9.08 14.88
CA THR A 124 12.09 7.92 15.71
C THR A 124 10.71 7.33 15.42
N SER A 125 9.90 8.02 14.60
CA SER A 125 8.54 7.57 14.25
C SER A 125 8.57 6.46 13.21
N LYS A 126 7.86 5.36 13.51
CA LYS A 126 7.53 4.31 12.52
C LYS A 126 6.76 4.88 11.32
N GLY A 127 5.92 5.89 11.57
CA GLY A 127 5.03 6.47 10.58
C GLY A 127 5.79 7.24 9.50
N THR A 128 6.81 8.00 9.89
CA THR A 128 7.64 8.75 8.95
C THR A 128 8.40 7.84 8.01
N SER A 129 8.98 6.75 8.53
CA SER A 129 9.57 5.68 7.72
C SER A 129 8.57 5.02 6.77
N GLU A 130 7.39 4.66 7.26
CA GLU A 130 6.37 4.02 6.44
C GLU A 130 5.91 4.93 5.29
N MET A 131 5.64 6.21 5.56
CA MET A 131 5.23 7.15 4.52
C MET A 131 6.33 7.36 3.46
N PHE A 132 7.59 7.47 3.90
CA PHE A 132 8.72 7.54 2.97
C PHE A 132 8.81 6.27 2.12
N ALA A 133 8.74 5.08 2.73
CA ALA A 133 8.83 3.82 2.01
C ALA A 133 7.73 3.67 0.94
N ILE A 134 6.49 4.05 1.25
CA ILE A 134 5.38 4.03 0.28
C ILE A 134 5.67 4.97 -0.89
N TYR A 135 6.02 6.22 -0.60
CA TYR A 135 6.25 7.22 -1.64
C TYR A 135 7.48 6.90 -2.49
N TYR A 136 8.54 6.40 -1.87
CA TYR A 136 9.73 5.91 -2.56
C TYR A 136 9.38 4.72 -3.48
N ALA A 137 8.66 3.73 -2.97
CA ALA A 137 8.20 2.60 -3.78
C ALA A 137 7.33 3.04 -4.96
N TYR A 138 6.44 4.02 -4.74
CA TYR A 138 5.64 4.62 -5.79
C TYR A 138 6.49 5.23 -6.93
N GLN A 139 7.57 5.94 -6.59
CA GLN A 139 8.44 6.57 -7.59
C GLN A 139 9.28 5.55 -8.38
N GLN A 140 9.77 4.51 -7.70
CA GLN A 140 10.69 3.56 -8.31
C GLN A 140 9.96 2.48 -9.12
N SER A 141 8.84 1.96 -8.61
CA SER A 141 8.14 0.79 -9.18
C SER A 141 7.66 1.00 -10.61
N ARG A 142 7.78 -0.04 -11.44
CA ARG A 142 7.13 -0.08 -12.77
C ARG A 142 5.62 -0.36 -12.66
N LEU A 143 5.20 -1.10 -11.65
CA LEU A 143 3.81 -1.51 -11.46
C LEU A 143 2.94 -0.33 -11.05
N THR A 144 3.44 0.54 -10.17
CA THR A 144 2.73 1.76 -9.77
C THR A 144 2.54 2.72 -10.95
N LYS A 145 3.54 2.82 -11.85
CA LYS A 145 3.50 3.67 -13.06
C LYS A 145 2.45 3.26 -14.09
N THR A 146 1.98 2.01 -14.03
CA THR A 146 0.95 1.47 -14.94
C THR A 146 -0.40 1.27 -14.25
N SER A 147 -0.57 1.80 -13.04
CA SER A 147 -1.77 1.67 -12.23
C SER A 147 -2.45 3.03 -12.07
N LYS A 148 -3.76 3.03 -11.89
CA LYS A 148 -4.55 4.25 -11.64
C LYS A 148 -4.72 4.52 -10.16
N PHE A 149 -4.67 3.47 -9.34
CA PHE A 149 -4.92 3.55 -7.92
C PHE A 149 -3.87 2.77 -7.15
N ILE A 150 -3.30 3.39 -6.12
CA ILE A 150 -2.26 2.82 -5.27
C ILE A 150 -2.84 2.58 -3.88
N ILE A 151 -2.70 1.37 -3.38
CA ILE A 151 -3.22 0.97 -2.07
C ILE A 151 -2.05 0.47 -1.23
N LYS A 152 -1.73 1.16 -0.16
CA LYS A 152 -0.85 0.63 0.87
C LYS A 152 -1.60 -0.38 1.72
N ILE A 153 -1.00 -1.55 1.92
CA ILE A 153 -1.41 -2.52 2.94
C ILE A 153 -0.21 -2.88 3.81
N THR A 154 -0.40 -2.92 5.13
CA THR A 154 0.65 -3.43 6.03
C THR A 154 0.88 -4.92 5.78
N CYS A 155 2.11 -5.31 5.40
CA CYS A 155 2.44 -6.63 4.88
C CYS A 155 2.15 -7.81 5.85
N ARG A 156 1.87 -7.55 7.13
CA ARG A 156 1.48 -8.62 8.07
C ARG A 156 0.15 -9.29 7.70
N TYR A 157 -0.72 -8.57 6.99
CA TYR A 157 -2.11 -8.98 6.79
C TYR A 157 -2.37 -9.40 5.35
N PHE A 158 -3.11 -10.49 5.21
CA PHE A 158 -3.81 -10.87 3.99
C PHE A 158 -5.31 -10.68 4.19
N VAL A 159 -5.98 -10.08 3.21
CA VAL A 159 -7.41 -9.75 3.28
C VAL A 159 -8.14 -10.51 2.18
N PRO A 160 -8.77 -11.67 2.50
CA PRO A 160 -9.31 -12.58 1.48
C PRO A 160 -10.34 -11.94 0.55
N ASP A 161 -11.22 -11.09 1.09
CA ASP A 161 -12.34 -10.52 0.35
C ASP A 161 -12.00 -9.20 -0.35
N PHE A 162 -10.76 -8.72 -0.26
CA PHE A 162 -10.38 -7.39 -0.74
C PHE A 162 -10.49 -7.25 -2.26
N GLU A 163 -10.13 -8.29 -3.02
CA GLU A 163 -10.31 -8.30 -4.48
C GLU A 163 -11.79 -8.24 -4.86
N ASN A 164 -12.63 -9.04 -4.19
CA ASN A 164 -14.06 -9.04 -4.45
C ASN A 164 -14.72 -7.71 -4.09
N PHE A 165 -14.22 -7.02 -3.08
CA PHE A 165 -14.67 -5.68 -2.69
C PHE A 165 -14.36 -4.64 -3.79
N LEU A 166 -13.16 -4.69 -4.39
CA LEU A 166 -12.73 -3.68 -5.37
C LEU A 166 -13.11 -3.98 -6.82
N LYS A 167 -13.45 -5.22 -7.19
CA LYS A 167 -13.59 -5.63 -8.60
C LYS A 167 -14.58 -4.79 -9.42
N ASN A 168 -15.64 -4.30 -8.78
CA ASN A 168 -16.68 -3.50 -9.41
C ASN A 168 -16.53 -1.98 -9.19
N ILE A 169 -15.45 -1.56 -8.53
CA ILE A 169 -15.19 -0.15 -8.25
C ILE A 169 -14.26 0.38 -9.35
N ASN A 170 -14.75 1.38 -10.09
CA ASN A 170 -13.95 2.12 -11.06
C ASN A 170 -13.03 3.11 -10.31
N PRO A 171 -11.69 2.96 -10.39
CA PRO A 171 -10.76 3.80 -9.64
C PRO A 171 -10.83 5.29 -10.01
N ASP A 172 -11.23 5.63 -11.25
CA ASP A 172 -11.29 7.02 -11.71
C ASP A 172 -12.41 7.84 -11.00
N ASP A 173 -13.36 7.15 -10.37
CA ASP A 173 -14.47 7.76 -9.63
C ASP A 173 -14.07 8.15 -8.20
N TYR A 174 -12.87 7.79 -7.74
CA TYR A 174 -12.43 8.00 -6.35
C TYR A 174 -11.05 8.65 -6.30
N PHE A 175 -10.77 9.35 -5.21
CA PHE A 175 -9.47 9.98 -4.97
C PHE A 175 -8.69 9.32 -3.85
N ALA A 176 -9.37 8.70 -2.88
CA ALA A 176 -8.75 8.03 -1.75
C ALA A 176 -9.50 6.77 -1.33
N LEU A 177 -8.82 5.93 -0.56
CA LEU A 177 -9.38 4.74 0.08
C LEU A 177 -8.92 4.72 1.54
N ARG A 178 -9.82 4.35 2.46
CA ARG A 178 -9.49 4.15 3.88
C ARG A 178 -10.19 2.93 4.45
N GLN A 179 -9.63 2.39 5.53
CA GLN A 179 -10.35 1.44 6.39
C GLN A 179 -11.64 2.02 6.93
N ASN A 180 -12.56 1.11 7.28
CA ASN A 180 -13.85 1.44 7.89
C ASN A 180 -13.66 2.33 9.12
N ASN A 181 -12.80 1.88 10.05
CA ASN A 181 -12.33 2.68 11.17
C ASN A 181 -11.20 3.62 10.72
N SER A 182 -11.48 4.92 10.67
CA SER A 182 -10.51 5.95 10.25
C SER A 182 -9.31 6.13 11.18
N ASP A 183 -9.34 5.55 12.38
CA ASP A 183 -8.22 5.59 13.32
C ASP A 183 -7.19 4.47 13.06
N ASN A 184 -7.48 3.59 12.10
CA ASN A 184 -6.57 2.54 11.62
C ASN A 184 -5.88 2.97 10.31
N CYS A 185 -4.70 2.42 10.05
CA CYS A 185 -3.93 2.70 8.83
C CYS A 185 -3.33 1.46 8.17
N GLU A 186 -3.77 0.25 8.51
CA GLU A 186 -3.34 -0.97 7.84
C GLU A 186 -3.69 -0.96 6.35
N ILE A 187 -4.79 -0.33 5.94
CA ILE A 187 -5.21 -0.15 4.53
C ILE A 187 -5.51 1.32 4.27
N VAL A 188 -4.73 1.93 3.36
CA VAL A 188 -4.91 3.31 2.91
C VAL A 188 -4.59 3.35 1.43
N GLY A 189 -5.36 4.08 0.63
CA GLY A 189 -5.10 4.21 -0.79
C GLY A 189 -5.35 5.60 -1.34
N SER A 190 -4.87 5.82 -2.55
CA SER A 190 -5.01 7.06 -3.29
C SER A 190 -5.06 6.77 -4.78
N HIS A 191 -5.88 7.55 -5.48
CA HIS A 191 -5.72 7.68 -6.92
C HIS A 191 -4.35 8.30 -7.22
N VAL A 192 -3.70 7.94 -8.32
CA VAL A 192 -2.34 8.41 -8.67
C VAL A 192 -2.27 9.93 -8.79
N ASN A 193 -3.34 10.58 -9.25
CA ASN A 193 -3.43 12.04 -9.35
C ASN A 193 -3.44 12.76 -8.00
N ASN A 194 -3.69 12.04 -6.89
CA ASN A 194 -3.74 12.58 -5.53
C ASN A 194 -2.68 11.96 -4.61
N ILE A 195 -1.75 11.17 -5.16
CA ILE A 195 -0.76 10.42 -4.37
C ILE A 195 0.04 11.32 -3.42
N SER A 196 0.38 12.54 -3.85
CA SER A 196 1.14 13.50 -3.03
C SER A 196 0.29 14.09 -1.91
N ASP A 197 -1.02 14.23 -2.09
CA ASP A 197 -1.92 14.73 -1.05
C ASP A 197 -2.04 13.73 0.11
N ILE A 198 -1.97 12.44 -0.22
CA ILE A 198 -2.19 11.34 0.73
C ILE A 198 -0.88 10.78 1.29
N PHE A 199 0.15 10.57 0.47
CA PHE A 199 1.36 9.83 0.84
C PHE A 199 2.66 10.64 0.82
N MET A 200 2.65 11.95 0.51
CA MET A 200 3.89 12.71 0.52
C MET A 200 4.46 12.85 1.95
N PRO A 201 5.74 12.51 2.19
CA PRO A 201 6.34 12.55 3.53
C PRO A 201 6.44 13.95 4.14
N GLY A 202 6.70 15.01 3.36
CA GLY A 202 6.91 16.36 3.91
C GLY A 202 5.72 16.99 4.63
N HIS A 203 4.55 16.37 4.60
CA HIS A 203 3.30 16.95 5.10
C HIS A 203 2.80 16.25 6.39
N PHE A 204 3.66 15.91 7.36
CA PHE A 204 3.23 15.40 8.70
C PHE A 204 2.52 16.46 9.57
N ARG A 205 2.30 17.64 9.01
CA ARG A 205 1.50 18.69 9.59
C ARG A 205 0.04 18.51 9.16
N ASN A 206 -0.85 18.34 10.14
CA ASN A 206 -2.28 18.25 9.89
C ASN A 206 -2.88 19.64 9.64
N SER A 207 -4.17 19.66 9.28
CA SER A 207 -4.94 20.88 9.04
C SER A 207 -5.09 21.78 10.27
N ASP A 208 -4.85 21.23 11.48
CA ASP A 208 -4.74 21.99 12.72
C ASP A 208 -3.42 22.77 12.86
N GLY A 209 -2.50 22.62 11.90
CA GLY A 209 -1.20 23.25 11.90
C GLY A 209 -0.22 22.65 12.92
N LYS A 210 -0.48 21.46 13.47
CA LYS A 210 0.44 20.75 14.38
C LYS A 210 1.10 19.56 13.69
N TRP A 211 2.28 19.18 14.19
CA TRP A 211 2.96 17.95 13.79
C TRP A 211 2.36 16.76 14.51
N HIS A 212 2.09 15.69 13.77
CA HIS A 212 1.54 14.44 14.32
C HIS A 212 2.53 13.30 14.13
N HIS A 213 2.62 12.43 15.13
CA HIS A 213 3.61 11.33 15.15
C HIS A 213 3.01 10.02 14.63
N HIS A 214 1.70 9.88 14.82
CA HIS A 214 0.91 8.74 14.40
C HIS A 214 0.47 8.96 12.96
N ILE A 215 0.91 8.09 12.07
CA ILE A 215 0.60 8.18 10.64
C ILE A 215 -0.91 8.00 10.42
N GLU A 216 -1.56 7.24 11.30
CA GLU A 216 -3.01 7.07 11.39
C GLU A 216 -3.71 8.45 11.45
N SER A 217 -3.26 9.33 12.34
CA SER A 217 -3.81 10.69 12.49
C SER A 217 -3.54 11.58 11.28
N VAL A 218 -2.42 11.37 10.60
CA VAL A 218 -2.06 12.11 9.38
C VAL A 218 -2.92 11.67 8.21
N TYR A 219 -3.09 10.37 7.99
CA TYR A 219 -3.97 9.86 6.93
C TYR A 219 -5.43 10.27 7.16
N LYS A 220 -5.90 10.15 8.40
CA LYS A 220 -7.25 10.61 8.78
C LYS A 220 -7.46 12.07 8.42
N ASP A 221 -6.55 12.96 8.84
CA ASP A 221 -6.65 14.38 8.51
C ASP A 221 -6.60 14.61 6.99
N ARG A 222 -5.63 14.03 6.28
CA ARG A 222 -5.47 14.21 4.83
C ARG A 222 -6.72 13.79 4.07
N ILE A 223 -7.26 12.61 4.38
CA ILE A 223 -8.44 12.09 3.67
C ILE A 223 -9.67 12.93 4.02
N LEU A 224 -9.91 13.22 5.31
CA LEU A 224 -11.14 13.92 5.73
C LEU A 224 -11.15 15.42 5.40
N THR A 225 -9.99 16.05 5.17
CA THR A 225 -9.90 17.49 4.92
C THR A 225 -9.57 17.86 3.48
N ARG A 226 -8.99 16.93 2.69
CA ARG A 226 -8.52 17.20 1.32
C ARG A 226 -9.33 16.47 0.25
N VAL A 227 -10.14 15.49 0.63
CA VAL A 227 -10.91 14.67 -0.31
C VAL A 227 -12.41 14.79 -0.01
N PRO A 228 -13.26 15.08 -1.00
CA PRO A 228 -14.70 15.03 -0.82
C PRO A 228 -15.15 13.63 -0.38
N GLU A 229 -16.06 13.54 0.58
CA GLU A 229 -16.45 12.27 1.21
C GLU A 229 -16.98 11.25 0.19
N GLU A 230 -17.76 11.70 -0.79
CA GLU A 230 -18.31 10.88 -1.87
C GLU A 230 -17.25 10.35 -2.85
N ARG A 231 -16.03 10.87 -2.78
CA ARG A 231 -14.86 10.44 -3.57
C ARG A 231 -13.90 9.57 -2.77
N VAL A 232 -14.30 9.11 -1.57
CA VAL A 232 -13.52 8.19 -0.72
C VAL A 232 -14.13 6.80 -0.73
N ILE A 233 -13.34 5.79 -1.09
CA ILE A 233 -13.70 4.38 -0.88
C ILE A 233 -13.53 4.09 0.61
N VAL A 234 -14.62 3.76 1.29
CA VAL A 234 -14.58 3.27 2.67
C VAL A 234 -14.70 1.76 2.63
N CYS A 235 -13.67 1.06 3.10
CA CYS A 235 -13.67 -0.39 3.15
C CYS A 235 -14.79 -0.94 4.05
N ASP A 236 -15.26 -2.13 3.71
CA ASP A 236 -15.95 -3.00 4.65
C ASP A 236 -15.02 -3.40 5.80
N VAL A 237 -15.59 -3.93 6.88
CA VAL A 237 -14.80 -4.61 7.91
C VAL A 237 -14.47 -6.01 7.39
N PHE A 238 -13.19 -6.29 7.19
CA PHE A 238 -12.76 -7.57 6.62
C PHE A 238 -12.32 -8.54 7.71
N GLN A 239 -12.77 -9.79 7.61
CA GLN A 239 -12.26 -10.86 8.45
C GLN A 239 -10.88 -11.30 7.96
N ILE A 240 -9.94 -11.44 8.89
CA ILE A 240 -8.57 -11.88 8.61
C ILE A 240 -8.18 -13.01 9.54
N GLU A 241 -7.14 -13.76 9.17
CA GLU A 241 -6.53 -14.70 10.10
C GLU A 241 -5.99 -13.94 11.33
N PRO A 242 -6.10 -14.53 12.55
CA PRO A 242 -5.55 -13.90 13.76
C PRO A 242 -4.08 -13.53 13.59
N THR A 243 -3.78 -12.23 13.63
CA THR A 243 -2.46 -11.69 13.31
C THR A 243 -1.99 -10.71 14.39
N GLN A 244 -0.75 -10.89 14.86
CA GLN A 244 -0.14 -10.04 15.87
C GLN A 244 0.11 -8.62 15.33
N GLN A 245 -0.36 -7.61 16.06
CA GLN A 245 -0.03 -6.22 15.76
C GLN A 245 1.46 -5.95 16.02
N GLY A 246 2.08 -5.16 15.13
CA GLY A 246 3.50 -4.83 15.25
C GLY A 246 3.85 -3.86 16.38
N GLY A 247 2.90 -3.04 16.84
CA GLY A 247 3.13 -1.98 17.83
C GLY A 247 2.69 -2.30 19.26
N CYS A 248 1.90 -3.36 19.46
CA CYS A 248 1.38 -3.74 20.77
C CYS A 248 1.07 -5.25 20.83
N ASN A 249 0.90 -5.79 22.03
CA ASN A 249 0.55 -7.19 22.26
C ASN A 249 -0.95 -7.46 22.05
N VAL A 250 -1.45 -7.22 20.84
CA VAL A 250 -2.85 -7.44 20.46
C VAL A 250 -2.93 -8.26 19.18
N LEU A 251 -3.76 -9.30 19.19
CA LEU A 251 -4.13 -10.05 17.98
C LEU A 251 -5.31 -9.36 17.29
N LYS A 252 -5.16 -9.04 16.00
CA LYS A 252 -6.26 -8.58 15.14
C LYS A 252 -6.86 -9.77 14.40
N THR A 253 -8.19 -9.83 14.37
CA THR A 253 -8.98 -10.79 13.57
C THR A 253 -9.81 -10.09 12.50
N GLU A 254 -9.79 -8.75 12.48
CA GLU A 254 -10.46 -7.94 11.49
C GLU A 254 -9.68 -6.66 11.19
N LEU A 255 -9.92 -6.08 10.01
CA LEU A 255 -9.37 -4.80 9.53
C LEU A 255 -10.45 -3.85 9.03
#